data_AF-V4USH7-F1
#
_entry.id   AF-V4USH7-F1
#
_cell.length_a   1.000
_cell.length_b   1.000
_cell.length_c   1.000
_cell.angle_alpha   90.00
_cell.angle_beta   90.00
_cell.angle_gamma   90.00
#
_symmetry.space_group_name_H-M   'P 1'
#
loop_
_entity.id
_entity.type
_entity.pdbx_description
1 polymer ?
#
loop_
_entity_poly.entity_id
_entity_poly.type
_entity_poly.pdbx_seq_one_letter_code
_entity_poly.pdbx_strand_id
1 'polypeptide(L)'
;MQRVKKIMPRHYVMHRDEIKKITASDLFDLTHEDQLRKAQEWIKETAQACSVLAILIATVVFTAAFTIPGGNNEKGFPHFLRSPLFYVFTVTDVASLSFSLSSVVMFLSILTSPRESSDFLSDLPSKLTTGFILLFFSVLTSMITFSASLLLIIRLGKKWTATLYAAAIFPVVILALMEFPVYTNFAANFKDYLGPSKKKKRTHWR
;
A
#
# COMPACT_ATOMS: atom_id res chain seq x y z
N MET A 1 -16.38 -17.83 9.66
CA MET A 1 -16.55 -19.30 9.66
C MET A 1 -15.43 -20.08 10.37
N GLN A 2 -14.15 -20.01 9.96
CA GLN A 2 -13.07 -20.86 10.55
C GLN A 2 -12.87 -20.72 12.08
N ARG A 3 -12.98 -19.50 12.63
CA ARG A 3 -12.93 -19.28 14.10
C ARG A 3 -14.12 -19.93 14.83
N VAL A 4 -15.33 -19.83 14.27
CA VAL A 4 -16.54 -20.44 14.84
C VAL A 4 -16.44 -21.97 14.76
N LYS A 5 -15.99 -22.51 13.63
CA LYS A 5 -15.73 -23.95 13.45
C LYS A 5 -14.69 -24.54 14.42
N LYS A 6 -13.79 -23.71 14.94
CA LYS A 6 -12.78 -24.09 15.96
C LYS A 6 -13.34 -24.11 17.39
N ILE A 7 -14.39 -23.33 17.64
CA ILE A 7 -15.03 -23.21 18.97
C ILE A 7 -16.20 -24.21 19.10
N MET A 8 -16.89 -24.51 18.00
CA MET A 8 -18.02 -25.43 17.99
C MET A 8 -17.59 -26.91 18.12
N PRO A 9 -18.31 -27.72 18.90
CA PRO A 9 -18.06 -29.16 18.96
C PRO A 9 -18.23 -29.81 17.58
N ARG A 10 -17.34 -30.74 17.22
CA ARG A 10 -17.29 -31.34 15.87
C ARG A 10 -18.60 -31.97 15.40
N HIS A 11 -19.44 -32.45 16.31
CA HIS A 11 -20.72 -33.09 15.99
C HIS A 11 -21.80 -32.12 15.52
N TYR A 12 -21.68 -30.81 15.81
CA TYR A 12 -22.64 -29.80 15.35
C TYR A 12 -22.37 -29.28 13.93
N VAL A 13 -21.20 -29.58 13.35
CA VAL A 13 -20.80 -29.05 12.03
C VAL A 13 -21.63 -29.64 10.89
N MET A 14 -22.10 -30.89 11.05
CA MET A 14 -22.92 -31.61 10.06
C MET A 14 -24.39 -31.68 10.49
N HIS A 15 -24.75 -31.05 11.61
CA HIS A 15 -26.12 -31.07 12.09
C HIS A 15 -26.96 -30.18 11.18
N ARG A 16 -27.96 -30.79 10.54
CA ARG A 16 -28.93 -30.10 9.71
C ARG A 16 -30.15 -29.80 10.55
N ASP A 17 -30.64 -28.59 10.44
CA ASP A 17 -31.91 -28.21 11.08
C ASP A 17 -33.05 -29.07 10.52
N GLU A 18 -33.95 -29.56 11.38
CA GLU A 18 -35.09 -30.41 11.00
C GLU A 18 -36.06 -29.68 10.06
N ILE A 19 -36.18 -28.35 10.20
CA ILE A 19 -37.18 -27.56 9.48
C ILE A 19 -36.71 -27.21 8.06
N LYS A 20 -35.44 -26.84 7.90
CA LYS A 20 -34.91 -26.32 6.63
C LYS A 20 -33.88 -27.25 5.96
N LYS A 21 -33.46 -28.34 6.61
CA LYS A 21 -32.45 -29.32 6.14
C LYS A 21 -31.11 -28.69 5.68
N ILE A 22 -30.79 -27.48 6.12
CA ILE A 22 -29.57 -26.73 5.78
C ILE A 22 -28.53 -26.86 6.89
N THR A 23 -27.27 -26.85 6.49
CA THR A 23 -26.13 -26.94 7.40
C THR A 23 -25.82 -25.55 7.97
N ALA A 24 -25.18 -25.48 9.14
CA ALA A 24 -24.72 -24.22 9.72
C ALA A 24 -23.75 -23.43 8.79
N SER A 25 -23.06 -24.10 7.86
CA SER A 25 -22.30 -23.45 6.77
C SER A 25 -23.18 -22.72 5.79
N ASP A 26 -24.20 -23.40 5.27
CA ASP A 26 -25.07 -22.88 4.23
C ASP A 26 -25.88 -21.69 4.77
N LEU A 27 -26.33 -21.76 6.03
CA LEU A 27 -26.99 -20.65 6.71
C LEU A 27 -26.04 -19.45 6.91
N PHE A 28 -24.77 -19.70 7.24
CA PHE A 28 -23.78 -18.64 7.41
C PHE A 28 -23.49 -17.95 6.08
N ASP A 29 -23.32 -18.70 5.01
CA ASP A 29 -23.05 -18.17 3.67
C ASP A 29 -24.26 -17.36 3.17
N LEU A 30 -25.48 -17.90 3.28
CA LEU A 30 -26.74 -17.18 2.96
C LEU A 30 -26.90 -15.88 3.76
N THR A 31 -26.54 -15.88 5.05
CA THR A 31 -26.67 -14.69 5.91
C THR A 31 -25.59 -13.63 5.61
N HIS A 32 -24.42 -14.05 5.12
CA HIS A 32 -23.28 -13.15 4.87
C HIS A 32 -23.06 -12.83 3.40
N GLU A 33 -23.85 -13.36 2.46
CA GLU A 33 -23.76 -13.03 1.03
C GLU A 33 -23.84 -11.52 0.78
N ASP A 34 -24.75 -10.81 1.44
CA ASP A 34 -24.86 -9.36 1.32
C ASP A 34 -23.62 -8.62 1.82
N GLN A 35 -23.00 -9.10 2.90
CA GLN A 35 -21.76 -8.52 3.43
C GLN A 35 -20.57 -8.82 2.51
N LEU A 36 -20.49 -10.03 1.96
CA LEU A 36 -19.47 -10.42 1.00
C LEU A 36 -19.58 -9.59 -0.28
N ARG A 37 -20.81 -9.36 -0.77
CA ARG A 37 -21.06 -8.50 -1.92
C ARG A 37 -20.61 -7.07 -1.68
N LYS A 38 -20.97 -6.48 -0.53
CA LYS A 38 -20.51 -5.14 -0.12
C LYS A 38 -18.99 -5.07 0.02
N ALA A 39 -18.36 -6.09 0.60
CA ALA A 39 -16.90 -6.14 0.73
C ALA A 39 -16.20 -6.24 -0.64
N GLN A 40 -16.73 -7.03 -1.57
CA GLN A 40 -16.23 -7.14 -2.94
C GLN A 40 -16.34 -5.82 -3.70
N GLU A 41 -17.47 -5.12 -3.55
CA GLU A 41 -17.69 -3.79 -4.13
C GLU A 41 -16.72 -2.77 -3.55
N TRP A 42 -16.58 -2.74 -2.22
CA TRP A 42 -15.63 -1.87 -1.53
C TRP A 42 -14.17 -2.11 -1.97
N ILE A 43 -13.77 -3.38 -2.12
CA ILE A 43 -12.43 -3.75 -2.64
C ILE A 43 -12.24 -3.23 -4.06
N LYS A 44 -13.26 -3.37 -4.92
CA LYS A 44 -13.20 -2.93 -6.32
C LYS A 44 -13.09 -1.41 -6.44
N GLU A 45 -13.93 -0.68 -5.71
CA GLU A 45 -13.90 0.79 -5.65
C GLU A 45 -12.54 1.28 -5.11
N THR A 46 -12.06 0.67 -4.02
CA THR A 46 -10.77 1.03 -3.42
C THR A 46 -9.60 0.74 -4.37
N ALA A 47 -9.58 -0.44 -5.01
CA ALA A 47 -8.54 -0.80 -5.98
C ALA A 47 -8.53 0.13 -7.19
N GLN A 48 -9.70 0.56 -7.68
CA GLN A 48 -9.81 1.53 -8.75
C GLN A 48 -9.27 2.91 -8.33
N ALA A 49 -9.68 3.42 -7.17
CA ALA A 49 -9.19 4.69 -6.64
C ALA A 49 -7.67 4.68 -6.43
N CYS A 50 -7.13 3.60 -5.85
CA CYS A 50 -5.69 3.40 -5.67
C CYS A 50 -4.94 3.28 -7.00
N SER A 51 -5.51 2.62 -8.01
CA SER A 51 -4.90 2.56 -9.35
C SER A 51 -4.75 3.94 -9.96
N VAL A 52 -5.78 4.78 -9.88
CA VAL A 52 -5.75 6.16 -10.37
C VAL A 52 -4.69 6.98 -9.61
N LEU A 53 -4.62 6.84 -8.29
CA LEU A 53 -3.59 7.49 -7.46
C LEU A 53 -2.17 7.06 -7.89
N ALA A 54 -1.95 5.78 -8.10
CA ALA A 54 -0.66 5.24 -8.52
C ALA A 54 -0.26 5.78 -9.91
N ILE A 55 -1.17 5.73 -10.89
CA ILE A 55 -0.94 6.30 -12.23
C ILE A 55 -0.61 7.79 -12.14
N LEU A 56 -1.31 8.54 -11.28
CA LEU A 56 -1.05 9.96 -11.07
C LEU A 56 0.37 10.19 -10.51
N ILE A 57 0.78 9.46 -9.48
CA ILE A 57 2.14 9.53 -8.92
C ILE A 57 3.17 9.20 -10.00
N ALA A 58 2.96 8.12 -10.75
CA ALA A 58 3.88 7.71 -11.82
C ALA A 58 4.02 8.81 -12.88
N THR A 59 2.93 9.46 -13.27
CA THR A 59 2.93 10.55 -14.26
C THR A 59 3.70 11.77 -13.75
N VAL A 60 3.48 12.17 -12.50
CA VAL A 60 4.18 13.32 -11.88
C VAL A 60 5.67 13.06 -11.76
N VAL A 61 6.06 11.89 -11.23
CA VAL A 61 7.46 11.49 -11.06
C VAL A 61 8.15 11.34 -12.43
N PHE A 62 7.49 10.73 -13.41
CA PHE A 62 8.01 10.62 -14.77
C PHE A 62 8.25 12.00 -15.40
N THR A 63 7.29 12.92 -15.26
CA THR A 63 7.46 14.31 -15.72
C THR A 63 8.64 14.99 -15.02
N ALA A 64 8.77 14.80 -13.70
CA ALA A 64 9.87 15.33 -12.92
C ALA A 64 11.24 14.86 -13.45
N ALA A 65 11.36 13.57 -13.82
CA ALA A 65 12.56 12.97 -14.38
C ALA A 65 13.05 13.64 -15.68
N PHE A 66 12.14 14.09 -16.55
CA PHE A 66 12.51 14.79 -17.80
C PHE A 66 12.70 16.29 -17.63
N THR A 67 12.14 16.88 -16.58
CA THR A 67 12.27 18.32 -16.30
C THR A 67 13.53 18.69 -15.50
N ILE A 68 14.41 17.73 -15.18
CA ILE A 68 15.62 18.01 -14.43
C ILE A 68 16.55 18.89 -15.28
N PRO A 69 17.01 20.04 -14.78
CA PRO A 69 17.93 20.91 -15.48
C PRO A 69 19.33 20.26 -15.56
N GLY A 70 19.53 19.44 -16.59
CA GLY A 70 20.79 18.78 -16.93
C GLY A 70 21.60 19.65 -17.89
N GLY A 71 22.16 20.75 -17.39
CA GLY A 71 23.07 21.58 -18.18
C GLY A 71 24.37 20.84 -18.51
N ASN A 72 24.83 20.98 -19.75
CA ASN A 72 26.12 20.48 -20.20
C ASN A 72 27.21 21.54 -19.95
N ASN A 73 28.38 21.17 -19.44
CA ASN A 73 29.52 22.09 -19.45
C ASN A 73 30.03 22.28 -20.89
N GLU A 74 30.81 23.34 -21.14
CA GLU A 74 31.45 23.68 -22.43
C GLU A 74 32.29 22.56 -23.08
N LYS A 75 32.57 21.48 -22.33
CA LYS A 75 33.32 20.30 -22.77
C LYS A 75 32.46 19.07 -23.05
N GLY A 76 31.13 19.17 -23.05
CA GLY A 76 30.27 18.03 -23.37
C GLY A 76 29.91 17.13 -22.17
N PHE A 77 30.33 17.47 -20.95
CA PHE A 77 30.06 16.69 -19.74
C PHE A 77 29.00 17.35 -18.84
N PRO A 78 27.96 16.63 -18.39
CA PRO A 78 26.93 17.22 -17.54
C PRO A 78 27.51 17.52 -16.16
N HIS A 79 27.35 18.77 -15.71
CA HIS A 79 27.95 19.30 -14.48
C HIS A 79 27.59 18.50 -13.21
N PHE A 80 26.48 17.76 -13.24
CA PHE A 80 25.83 17.20 -12.06
C PHE A 80 26.01 15.69 -11.82
N LEU A 81 26.60 14.93 -12.74
CA LEU A 81 26.77 13.47 -12.62
C LEU A 81 27.61 13.02 -11.42
N ARG A 82 28.45 13.90 -10.86
CA ARG A 82 29.36 13.57 -9.75
C ARG A 82 28.83 13.97 -8.37
N SER A 83 27.63 14.54 -8.30
CA SER A 83 27.04 14.96 -7.02
C SER A 83 26.17 13.84 -6.42
N PRO A 84 26.33 13.52 -5.12
CA PRO A 84 25.56 12.45 -4.48
C PRO A 84 24.04 12.72 -4.50
N LEU A 85 23.64 14.00 -4.54
CA LEU A 85 22.23 14.41 -4.58
C LEU A 85 21.54 14.03 -5.90
N PHE A 86 22.22 14.18 -7.04
CA PHE A 86 21.68 13.78 -8.33
C PHE A 86 21.54 12.25 -8.41
N TYR A 87 22.53 11.50 -7.90
CA TYR A 87 22.46 10.05 -7.86
C TYR A 87 21.30 9.55 -6.99
N VAL A 88 21.15 10.09 -5.77
CA VAL A 88 20.04 9.75 -4.88
C VAL A 88 18.71 10.11 -5.54
N PHE A 89 18.59 11.30 -6.12
CA PHE A 89 17.39 11.73 -6.85
C PHE A 89 17.02 10.72 -7.95
N THR A 90 17.94 10.36 -8.84
CA THR A 90 17.64 9.44 -9.96
C THR A 90 17.27 8.04 -9.47
N VAL A 91 17.96 7.52 -8.45
CA VAL A 91 17.66 6.19 -7.90
C VAL A 91 16.28 6.18 -7.21
N THR A 92 15.95 7.21 -6.41
CA THR A 92 14.66 7.27 -5.71
C THR A 92 13.50 7.55 -6.66
N ASP A 93 13.72 8.32 -7.73
CA ASP A 93 12.76 8.60 -8.79
C ASP A 93 12.38 7.32 -9.55
N VAL A 94 13.39 6.58 -10.04
CA VAL A 94 13.18 5.29 -10.73
C VAL A 94 12.55 4.25 -9.79
N ALA A 95 13.00 4.20 -8.53
CA ALA A 95 12.40 3.31 -7.54
C ALA A 95 10.91 3.64 -7.35
N SER A 96 10.55 4.92 -7.17
CA SER A 96 9.16 5.35 -7.05
C SER A 96 8.31 4.95 -8.26
N LEU A 97 8.83 5.14 -9.48
CA LEU A 97 8.14 4.74 -10.71
C LEU A 97 7.90 3.22 -10.76
N SER A 98 8.93 2.43 -10.43
CA SER A 98 8.83 0.97 -10.46
C SER A 98 7.80 0.45 -9.44
N PHE A 99 7.78 0.99 -8.23
CA PHE A 99 6.82 0.61 -7.20
C PHE A 99 5.40 1.04 -7.55
N SER A 100 5.23 2.24 -8.09
CA SER A 100 3.93 2.71 -8.55
C SER A 100 3.38 1.82 -9.67
N LEU A 101 4.18 1.54 -10.70
CA LEU A 101 3.77 0.69 -11.82
C LEU A 101 3.45 -0.73 -11.36
N SER A 102 4.29 -1.32 -10.51
CA SER A 102 4.03 -2.64 -9.93
C SER A 102 2.72 -2.67 -9.14
N SER A 103 2.43 -1.60 -8.40
CA SER A 103 1.16 -1.48 -7.67
C SER A 103 -0.05 -1.34 -8.60
N VAL A 104 0.08 -0.58 -9.70
CA VAL A 104 -0.97 -0.49 -10.73
C VAL A 104 -1.27 -1.86 -11.30
N VAL A 105 -0.24 -2.62 -11.70
CA VAL A 105 -0.42 -3.99 -12.22
C VAL A 105 -1.13 -4.88 -11.19
N MET A 106 -0.79 -4.75 -9.91
CA MET A 106 -1.41 -5.54 -8.84
C MET A 106 -2.89 -5.20 -8.63
N PHE A 107 -3.26 -3.91 -8.66
CA PHE A 107 -4.67 -3.50 -8.56
C PHE A 107 -5.46 -3.83 -9.83
N LEU A 108 -4.88 -3.68 -11.01
CA LEU A 108 -5.49 -4.12 -12.26
C LEU A 108 -5.73 -5.63 -12.23
N SER A 109 -4.78 -6.42 -11.73
CA SER A 109 -4.97 -7.87 -11.56
C SER A 109 -6.13 -8.22 -10.63
N ILE A 110 -6.41 -7.39 -9.62
CA ILE A 110 -7.56 -7.55 -8.72
C ILE A 110 -8.87 -7.17 -9.45
N LEU A 111 -8.87 -6.08 -10.21
CA LEU A 111 -10.05 -5.58 -10.95
C LEU A 111 -10.44 -6.49 -12.13
N THR A 112 -9.46 -7.10 -12.79
CA THR A 112 -9.66 -7.97 -13.96
C THR A 112 -10.00 -9.42 -13.58
N SER A 113 -9.78 -9.83 -12.32
CA SER A 113 -10.01 -11.22 -11.93
C SER A 113 -11.49 -11.62 -11.95
N PRO A 114 -11.86 -12.74 -12.60
CA PRO A 114 -13.22 -13.28 -12.58
C PRO A 114 -13.65 -13.70 -11.15
N ARG A 115 -14.92 -13.41 -10.81
CA ARG A 115 -15.52 -13.53 -9.46
C ARG A 115 -15.83 -14.96 -8.99
N GLU A 116 -15.36 -15.99 -9.68
CA GLU A 116 -15.89 -17.36 -9.55
C GLU A 116 -14.94 -18.34 -8.82
N SER A 117 -13.68 -17.99 -8.61
CA SER A 117 -12.76 -18.83 -7.83
C SER A 117 -12.88 -18.50 -6.34
N SER A 118 -13.55 -19.37 -5.58
CA SER A 118 -13.66 -19.31 -4.12
C SER A 118 -12.30 -19.20 -3.43
N ASP A 119 -11.24 -19.79 -4.01
CA ASP A 119 -9.86 -19.68 -3.53
C ASP A 119 -9.27 -18.28 -3.77
N PHE A 120 -9.66 -17.59 -4.85
CA PHE A 120 -9.15 -16.26 -5.17
C PHE A 120 -9.73 -15.18 -4.25
N LEU A 121 -10.96 -15.35 -3.75
CA LEU A 121 -11.55 -14.44 -2.77
C LEU A 121 -10.83 -14.47 -1.43
N SER A 122 -10.25 -15.61 -1.05
CA SER A 122 -9.43 -15.72 0.16
C SER A 122 -8.09 -15.00 0.01
N ASP A 123 -7.48 -15.03 -1.17
CA ASP A 123 -6.18 -14.40 -1.45
C ASP A 123 -6.29 -12.92 -1.87
N LEU A 124 -7.49 -12.48 -2.27
CA LEU A 124 -7.79 -11.11 -2.68
C LEU A 124 -7.34 -10.03 -1.68
N PRO A 125 -7.69 -10.10 -0.38
CA PRO A 125 -7.24 -9.11 0.59
C PRO A 125 -5.73 -9.10 0.76
N SER A 126 -5.05 -10.25 0.62
CA SER A 126 -3.59 -10.32 0.68
C SER A 126 -2.96 -9.59 -0.51
N LYS A 127 -3.46 -9.82 -1.73
CA LYS A 127 -2.97 -9.14 -2.93
C LYS A 127 -3.20 -7.62 -2.87
N LEU A 128 -4.37 -7.21 -2.36
CA LEU A 128 -4.70 -5.80 -2.17
C LEU A 128 -3.76 -5.14 -1.16
N THR A 129 -3.47 -5.83 -0.05
CA THR A 129 -2.56 -5.33 0.98
C THR A 129 -1.13 -5.17 0.44
N THR A 130 -0.64 -6.14 -0.35
CA THR A 130 0.66 -6.02 -1.02
C THR A 130 0.71 -4.83 -1.97
N GLY A 131 -0.32 -4.64 -2.81
CA GLY A 131 -0.42 -3.46 -3.67
C GLY A 131 -0.40 -2.15 -2.86
N PHE A 132 -1.17 -2.08 -1.78
CA PHE A 132 -1.20 -0.90 -0.91
C PHE A 132 0.16 -0.59 -0.27
N ILE A 133 0.93 -1.60 0.13
CA ILE A 133 2.30 -1.44 0.67
C ILE A 133 3.24 -0.85 -0.39
N LEU A 134 3.17 -1.34 -1.64
CA LEU A 134 3.98 -0.81 -2.74
C LEU A 134 3.61 0.64 -3.06
N LEU A 135 2.31 0.95 -3.07
CA LEU A 135 1.81 2.31 -3.26
C LEU A 135 2.31 3.27 -2.17
N PHE A 136 2.26 2.81 -0.91
CA PHE A 136 2.75 3.58 0.23
C PHE A 136 4.26 3.87 0.10
N PHE A 137 5.05 2.85 -0.22
CA PHE A 137 6.48 3.02 -0.44
C PHE A 137 6.77 3.95 -1.63
N SER A 138 5.97 3.88 -2.70
CA SER A 138 6.06 4.81 -3.84
C SER A 138 5.84 6.26 -3.40
N VAL A 139 4.80 6.54 -2.61
CA VAL A 139 4.55 7.89 -2.07
C VAL A 139 5.76 8.36 -1.26
N LEU A 140 6.26 7.55 -0.33
CA LEU A 140 7.45 7.87 0.47
C LEU A 140 8.67 8.19 -0.41
N THR A 141 8.97 7.34 -1.40
CA THR A 141 10.09 7.58 -2.32
C THR A 141 9.89 8.83 -3.15
N SER A 142 8.68 9.11 -3.64
CA SER A 142 8.38 10.33 -4.40
C SER A 142 8.58 11.61 -3.58
N MET A 143 8.36 11.56 -2.27
CA MET A 143 8.56 12.69 -1.37
C MET A 143 10.04 12.96 -1.11
N ILE A 144 10.84 11.89 -0.97
CA ILE A 144 12.30 11.98 -0.93
C ILE A 144 12.82 12.57 -2.24
N THR A 145 12.31 12.06 -3.38
CA THR A 145 12.63 12.58 -4.71
C THR A 145 12.28 14.06 -4.86
N PHE A 146 11.08 14.48 -4.45
CA PHE A 146 10.66 15.88 -4.49
C PHE A 146 11.56 16.78 -3.62
N SER A 147 11.93 16.31 -2.42
CA SER A 147 12.87 17.01 -1.54
C SER A 147 14.25 17.13 -2.19
N ALA A 148 14.75 16.06 -2.81
CA ALA A 148 16.01 16.06 -3.53
C ALA A 148 15.97 17.00 -4.76
N SER A 149 14.87 17.01 -5.52
CA SER A 149 14.64 17.95 -6.64
C SER A 149 14.71 19.39 -6.20
N LEU A 150 14.01 19.75 -5.12
CA LEU A 150 14.00 21.12 -4.60
C LEU A 150 15.38 21.54 -4.12
N LEU A 151 16.11 20.66 -3.43
CA LEU A 151 17.51 20.93 -3.05
C LEU A 151 18.41 21.14 -4.27
N LEU A 152 18.20 20.37 -5.34
CA LEU A 152 18.94 20.49 -6.59
C LEU A 152 18.65 21.84 -7.27
N ILE A 153 17.37 22.24 -7.35
CA ILE A 153 16.93 23.53 -7.90
C ILE A 153 17.47 24.70 -7.07
N ILE A 154 17.42 24.63 -5.74
CA ILE A 154 17.95 25.68 -4.85
C ILE A 154 19.47 25.85 -5.01
N ARG A 155 20.21 24.76 -5.22
CA ARG A 155 21.67 24.84 -5.50
C ARG A 155 21.97 25.49 -6.84
N LEU A 156 21.05 25.39 -7.80
CA LEU A 156 21.15 26.02 -9.13
C LEU A 156 20.69 27.49 -9.12
N GLY A 157 19.63 27.81 -8.36
CA GLY A 157 18.98 29.13 -8.29
C GLY A 157 19.43 29.93 -7.06
N LYS A 158 20.42 30.80 -7.23
CA LYS A 158 21.13 31.51 -6.14
C LYS A 158 20.29 32.53 -5.32
N LYS A 159 19.00 32.74 -5.61
CA LYS A 159 18.11 33.68 -4.89
C LYS A 159 16.70 33.08 -4.82
N TRP A 160 15.98 33.31 -3.71
CA TRP A 160 14.66 32.74 -3.31
C TRP A 160 14.67 31.50 -2.39
N THR A 161 15.62 31.42 -1.45
CA THR A 161 15.81 30.24 -0.60
C THR A 161 14.69 29.99 0.43
N ALA A 162 14.20 31.00 1.15
CA ALA A 162 13.31 30.77 2.31
C ALA A 162 11.93 30.15 1.93
N THR A 163 11.27 30.68 0.89
CA THR A 163 9.96 30.16 0.44
C THR A 163 10.07 28.75 -0.14
N LEU A 164 11.15 28.45 -0.86
CA LEU A 164 11.38 27.11 -1.43
C LEU A 164 11.70 26.07 -0.34
N TYR A 165 12.43 26.44 0.72
CA TYR A 165 12.63 25.56 1.87
C TYR A 165 11.33 25.30 2.62
N ALA A 166 10.51 26.33 2.85
CA ALA A 166 9.19 26.16 3.46
C ALA A 166 8.29 25.24 2.62
N ALA A 167 8.30 25.40 1.29
CA ALA A 167 7.56 24.54 0.36
C ALA A 167 8.07 23.09 0.33
N ALA A 168 9.37 22.85 0.55
CA ALA A 168 9.93 21.50 0.66
C ALA A 168 9.52 20.80 1.96
N ILE A 169 9.49 21.54 3.06
CA ILE A 169 9.18 21.01 4.40
C ILE A 169 7.67 20.75 4.55
N PHE A 170 6.83 21.52 3.85
CA PHE A 170 5.37 21.42 3.91
C PHE A 170 4.80 20.00 3.63
N PRO A 171 5.10 19.34 2.50
CA PRO A 171 4.61 17.98 2.24
C PRO A 171 5.17 16.95 3.23
N VAL A 172 6.40 17.14 3.72
CA VAL A 172 7.01 16.27 4.74
C VAL A 172 6.29 16.39 6.09
N VAL A 173 5.93 17.61 6.50
CA VAL A 173 5.19 17.84 7.75
C VAL A 173 3.77 17.31 7.67
N ILE A 174 3.08 17.51 6.54
CA ILE A 174 1.72 16.98 6.34
C ILE A 174 1.72 15.45 6.38
N LEU A 175 2.68 14.82 5.71
CA LEU A 175 2.80 13.37 5.75
C LEU A 175 3.24 12.86 7.11
N ALA A 176 4.18 13.51 7.80
CA ALA A 176 4.54 13.14 9.16
C ALA A 176 3.32 13.18 10.10
N LEU A 177 2.45 14.18 9.97
CA LEU A 177 1.20 14.26 10.75
C LEU A 177 0.20 13.16 10.36
N MET A 178 0.10 12.82 9.07
CA MET A 178 -0.90 11.89 8.54
C MET A 178 -0.47 10.42 8.63
N GLU A 179 0.82 10.13 8.53
CA GLU A 179 1.42 8.79 8.64
C GLU A 179 1.69 8.38 10.08
N PHE A 180 1.87 9.31 11.02
CA PHE A 180 2.04 8.97 12.45
C PHE A 180 0.92 8.07 13.01
N PRO A 181 -0.38 8.34 12.79
CA PRO A 181 -1.44 7.43 13.24
C PRO A 181 -1.44 6.10 12.46
N VAL A 182 -1.05 6.10 11.18
CA VAL A 182 -0.99 4.87 10.36
C VAL A 182 0.18 3.98 10.77
N TYR A 183 1.36 4.55 11.00
CA TYR A 183 2.57 3.85 11.42
C TYR A 183 2.43 3.29 12.83
N THR A 184 1.83 4.03 13.77
CA THR A 184 1.56 3.51 15.12
C THR A 184 0.57 2.34 15.08
N ASN A 185 -0.49 2.43 14.28
CA ASN A 185 -1.43 1.33 14.08
C ASN A 185 -0.78 0.14 13.37
N PHE A 186 0.02 0.36 12.33
CA PHE A 186 0.74 -0.70 11.63
C PHE A 186 1.78 -1.37 12.54
N ALA A 187 2.58 -0.60 13.28
CA ALA A 187 3.56 -1.12 14.23
C ALA A 187 2.90 -1.87 15.39
N ALA A 188 1.74 -1.43 15.88
CA ALA A 188 0.96 -2.15 16.88
C ALA A 188 0.44 -3.49 16.33
N ASN A 189 -0.14 -3.49 15.13
CA ASN A 189 -0.60 -4.72 14.46
C ASN A 189 0.57 -5.66 14.13
N PHE A 190 1.69 -5.13 13.65
CA PHE A 190 2.88 -5.89 13.32
C PHE A 190 3.53 -6.49 14.57
N LYS A 191 3.52 -5.76 15.70
CA LYS A 191 3.92 -6.27 17.02
C LYS A 191 2.99 -7.38 17.51
N ASP A 192 1.72 -7.38 17.15
CA ASP A 192 0.80 -8.51 17.41
C ASP A 192 1.09 -9.71 16.49
N TYR A 193 1.52 -9.50 15.24
CA TYR A 193 1.97 -10.57 14.34
C TYR A 193 3.34 -11.15 14.71
N LEU A 194 4.27 -10.33 15.22
CA LEU A 194 5.60 -10.74 15.69
C LEU A 194 5.67 -11.01 17.20
N GLY A 195 4.57 -10.81 17.91
CA GLY A 195 4.48 -11.09 19.33
C GLY A 195 4.71 -12.58 19.56
N PRO A 196 5.65 -12.99 20.45
CA PRO A 196 5.88 -14.39 20.71
C PRO A 196 4.56 -15.01 21.15
N SER A 197 4.15 -16.06 20.44
CA SER A 197 3.00 -16.90 20.79
C SER A 197 3.11 -17.30 22.25
N LYS A 198 2.46 -16.54 23.15
CA LYS A 198 2.31 -16.97 24.53
C LYS A 198 1.33 -18.14 24.48
N LYS A 199 1.89 -19.35 24.36
CA LYS A 199 1.20 -20.61 24.62
C LYS A 199 0.46 -20.43 25.93
N LYS A 200 -0.85 -20.25 25.85
CA LYS A 200 -1.77 -20.25 26.99
C LYS A 200 -1.64 -21.64 27.61
N LYS A 201 -0.81 -21.78 28.66
CA LYS A 201 -0.74 -22.99 29.47
C LYS A 201 -2.16 -23.23 29.99
N ARG A 202 -2.82 -24.25 29.45
CA ARG A 202 -4.03 -24.84 30.03
C ARG A 202 -3.63 -25.34 31.41
N THR A 203 -3.99 -24.61 32.45
CA THR A 203 -4.03 -25.15 33.80
C THR A 203 -5.21 -26.10 33.87
N HIS A 204 -4.87 -27.38 33.82
CA HIS A 204 -5.72 -28.49 34.24
C HIS A 204 -6.06 -28.26 35.73
N TRP A 205 -7.32 -28.08 36.07
CA TRP A 205 -7.80 -28.28 37.42
C TRP A 205 -8.94 -29.29 37.39
N ARG A 206 -8.82 -30.20 38.36
CA ARG A 206 -9.66 -31.37 38.62
C ARG A 206 -11.08 -30.99 38.98
#